data_AF-A0A376M3C0-F1
#
_entry.id   AF-A0A376M3C0-F1
#
_cell.length_a   1.000
_cell.length_b   1.000
_cell.length_c   1.000
_cell.angle_alpha   90.00
_cell.angle_beta   90.00
_cell.angle_gamma   90.00
#
_symmetry.space_group_name_H-M   'P 1'
#
loop_
_entity.id
_entity.type
_entity.pdbx_description
1 polymer ?
#
loop_
_entity_poly.entity_id
_entity_poly.type
_entity_poly.pdbx_seq_one_letter_code
_entity_poly.pdbx_strand_id
1 'polypeptide(L)'
;MAEDDAVDTYVEWIGSYGYQNRMLVTKFIKETLFSDINALDASCSSLEFGMFLNKLSQLLSLQSAEALFLKTLMNNPIIKKFISAEDYWIFFLISLIKFPETAEELLKNALVTLPADANYKDKTLLLKAIYSGCTNLPFSLFINNEQLLEIRECCKQAIKVTFAAELFDTQNSNKK
;
A
#
# COMPACT_ATOMS: atom_id res chain seq x y z
N MET A 1 7.42 -16.16 21.84
CA MET A 1 6.45 -15.26 21.19
C MET A 1 7.05 -14.91 19.85
N ALA A 2 6.33 -15.11 18.74
CA ALA A 2 6.79 -14.56 17.48
C ALA A 2 6.85 -13.04 17.67
N GLU A 3 8.02 -12.45 17.43
CA GLU A 3 8.18 -11.01 17.46
C GLU A 3 7.29 -10.46 16.34
N ASP A 4 6.28 -9.65 16.68
CA ASP A 4 5.39 -9.06 15.67
C ASP A 4 6.24 -8.35 14.61
N ASP A 5 5.98 -8.65 13.35
CA ASP A 5 6.72 -8.01 12.27
C ASP A 5 6.38 -6.50 12.20
N ALA A 6 7.20 -5.74 11.49
CA ALA A 6 7.03 -4.30 11.40
C ALA A 6 5.64 -3.89 10.86
N VAL A 7 5.04 -4.70 10.00
CA VAL A 7 3.74 -4.39 9.40
C VAL A 7 2.61 -4.66 10.40
N ASP A 8 2.69 -5.71 11.22
CA ASP A 8 1.71 -5.97 12.30
C ASP A 8 1.70 -4.84 13.32
N THR A 9 2.88 -4.39 13.77
CA THR A 9 2.99 -3.23 14.65
C THR A 9 2.43 -1.96 14.02
N TYR A 10 2.64 -1.77 12.72
CA TYR A 10 2.08 -0.62 12.01
C TYR A 10 0.55 -0.66 11.97
N VAL A 11 -0.04 -1.83 11.73
CA VAL A 11 -1.49 -2.07 11.76
C VAL A 11 -2.04 -1.84 13.17
N GLU A 12 -1.38 -2.36 14.20
CA GLU A 12 -1.75 -2.15 15.59
C GLU A 12 -1.78 -0.66 15.94
N TRP A 13 -0.77 0.11 15.51
CA TRP A 13 -0.72 1.55 15.74
C TRP A 13 -1.83 2.29 14.99
N ILE A 14 -2.13 1.90 13.76
CA ILE A 14 -3.28 2.46 13.01
C ILE A 14 -4.58 2.16 13.74
N GLY A 15 -4.77 0.94 14.26
CA GLY A 15 -5.96 0.56 15.01
C GLY A 15 -6.10 1.31 16.35
N SER A 16 -4.98 1.53 17.03
CA SER A 16 -4.95 2.17 18.36
C SER A 16 -5.04 3.69 18.31
N TYR A 17 -4.39 4.31 17.33
CA TYR A 17 -4.23 5.78 17.27
C TYR A 17 -4.93 6.42 16.07
N GLY A 18 -5.50 5.61 15.16
CA GLY A 18 -6.12 6.06 13.92
C GLY A 18 -5.09 6.27 12.79
N TYR A 19 -5.52 6.01 11.54
CA TYR A 19 -4.64 6.09 10.38
C TYR A 19 -3.99 7.47 10.20
N GLN A 20 -4.68 8.55 10.56
CA GLN A 20 -4.14 9.92 10.43
C GLN A 20 -2.91 10.17 11.30
N ASN A 21 -2.76 9.44 12.42
CA ASN A 21 -1.68 9.61 13.38
C ASN A 21 -0.49 8.66 13.13
N ARG A 22 -0.59 7.72 12.18
CA ARG A 22 0.42 6.67 11.94
C ARG A 22 1.85 7.22 11.75
N MET A 23 1.99 8.36 11.04
CA MET A 23 3.28 9.02 10.83
C MET A 23 3.82 9.66 12.11
N LEU A 24 2.93 10.23 12.92
CA LEU A 24 3.28 10.87 14.19
C LEU A 24 3.71 9.84 15.24
N VAL A 25 3.03 8.69 15.32
CA VAL A 25 3.41 7.58 16.21
C VAL A 25 4.82 7.09 15.88
N THR A 26 5.11 6.77 14.62
CA THR A 26 6.47 6.32 14.23
C THR A 26 7.52 7.39 14.48
N LYS A 27 7.19 8.67 14.25
CA LYS A 27 8.09 9.79 14.56
C LYS A 27 8.40 9.84 16.06
N PHE A 28 7.38 9.77 16.91
CA PHE A 28 7.54 9.74 18.36
C PHE A 28 8.41 8.56 18.80
N ILE A 29 8.11 7.34 18.35
CA ILE A 29 8.89 6.14 18.69
C ILE A 29 10.35 6.28 18.26
N LYS A 30 10.61 6.81 17.06
CA LYS A 30 11.98 7.10 16.60
C LYS A 30 12.70 8.07 17.54
N GLU A 31 12.07 9.19 17.89
CA GLU A 31 12.67 10.23 18.73
C GLU A 31 12.92 9.72 20.15
N THR A 32 11.98 8.97 20.72
CA THR A 32 12.13 8.35 22.05
C THR A 32 13.24 7.31 22.06
N LEU A 33 13.32 6.44 21.04
CA LEU A 33 14.37 5.43 20.93
C LEU A 33 15.77 6.07 20.86
N PHE A 34 15.94 7.12 20.06
CA PHE A 34 17.21 7.84 20.01
C PHE A 34 17.54 8.56 21.31
N SER A 35 16.53 9.11 22.01
CA SER A 35 16.76 9.72 23.33
C SER A 35 17.23 8.69 24.35
N ASP A 36 16.66 7.48 24.33
CA ASP A 36 16.97 6.40 25.25
C ASP A 36 18.36 5.79 25.00
N ILE A 37 18.73 5.58 23.73
CA ILE A 37 20.09 5.14 23.33
C ILE A 37 21.17 6.08 23.87
N ASN A 38 20.89 7.39 23.95
CA ASN A 38 21.84 8.40 24.41
C ASN A 38 21.69 8.76 25.90
N ALA A 39 20.83 8.07 26.64
CA ALA A 39 20.64 8.32 28.07
C ALA A 39 21.86 7.85 28.88
N LEU A 40 22.07 8.48 30.04
CA LEU A 40 23.12 8.05 30.98
C LEU A 40 22.85 6.66 31.56
N ASP A 41 21.57 6.30 31.66
CA ASP A 41 21.06 5.00 32.09
C ASP A 41 20.05 4.53 31.03
N ALA A 42 20.57 3.88 29.98
CA ALA A 42 19.76 3.43 28.85
C ALA A 42 18.87 2.25 29.26
N SER A 43 17.65 2.19 28.73
CA SER A 43 16.65 1.22 29.19
C SER A 43 16.96 -0.23 28.84
N CYS A 44 17.80 -0.49 27.83
CA CYS A 44 18.16 -1.83 27.39
C CYS A 44 19.60 -1.95 26.86
N SER A 45 20.03 -3.18 26.58
CA SER A 45 21.35 -3.47 26.03
C SER A 45 21.49 -3.00 24.57
N SER A 46 22.73 -2.88 24.08
CA SER A 46 23.00 -2.55 22.68
C SER A 46 22.44 -3.58 21.70
N LEU A 47 22.34 -4.85 22.11
CA LEU A 47 21.75 -5.91 21.30
C LEU A 47 20.25 -5.68 21.11
N GLU A 48 19.54 -5.39 22.20
CA GLU A 48 18.09 -5.09 22.18
C GLU A 48 17.82 -3.81 21.37
N PHE A 49 18.62 -2.76 21.54
CA PHE A 49 18.54 -1.58 20.69
C PHE A 49 18.75 -1.91 19.21
N GLY A 50 19.65 -2.83 18.86
CA GLY A 50 19.83 -3.31 17.50
C GLY A 50 18.56 -3.94 16.91
N MET A 51 17.81 -4.69 17.72
CA MET A 51 16.53 -5.30 17.33
C MET A 51 15.46 -4.21 17.09
N PHE A 52 15.34 -3.23 18.01
CA PHE A 52 14.43 -2.10 17.85
C PHE A 52 14.77 -1.23 16.64
N LEU A 53 16.06 -0.96 16.39
CA LEU A 53 16.52 -0.19 15.24
C LEU A 53 16.23 -0.91 13.92
N ASN A 54 16.38 -2.24 13.87
CA ASN A 54 16.00 -3.03 12.69
C ASN A 54 14.49 -2.90 12.40
N LYS A 55 13.64 -3.12 13.41
CA LYS A 55 12.19 -2.99 13.28
C LYS A 55 11.78 -1.55 12.88
N LEU A 56 12.41 -0.54 13.47
CA LEU A 56 12.20 0.86 13.09
C LEU A 56 12.61 1.13 11.63
N SER A 57 13.72 0.56 11.15
CA SER A 57 14.13 0.69 9.75
C SER A 57 13.10 0.08 8.80
N GLN A 58 12.50 -1.06 9.16
CA GLN A 58 11.43 -1.69 8.38
C GLN A 58 10.16 -0.83 8.36
N LEU A 59 9.76 -0.28 9.51
CA LEU A 59 8.64 0.68 9.62
C LEU A 59 8.85 1.92 8.76
N LEU A 60 10.06 2.51 8.77
CA LEU A 60 10.39 3.68 7.96
C LEU A 60 10.40 3.34 6.46
N SER A 61 10.84 2.13 6.08
CA SER A 61 10.76 1.64 4.70
C SER A 61 9.30 1.51 4.23
N LEU A 62 8.45 0.91 5.07
CA LEU A 62 7.00 0.80 4.83
C LEU A 62 6.36 2.19 4.65
N GLN A 63 6.64 3.14 5.54
CA GLN A 63 6.11 4.50 5.46
C GLN A 63 6.55 5.25 4.19
N SER A 64 7.80 5.08 3.79
CA SER A 64 8.31 5.67 2.55
C SER A 64 7.57 5.12 1.33
N ALA A 65 7.38 3.81 1.27
CA ALA A 65 6.65 3.15 0.19
C ALA A 65 5.17 3.52 0.18
N GLU A 66 4.52 3.59 1.35
CA GLU A 66 3.14 4.04 1.51
C GLU A 66 2.98 5.48 1.00
N ALA A 67 3.84 6.40 1.42
CA ALA A 67 3.77 7.79 0.97
C ALA A 67 3.92 7.91 -0.54
N LEU A 68 4.79 7.12 -1.16
CA LEU A 68 4.97 7.10 -2.62
C LEU A 68 3.76 6.48 -3.33
N PHE A 69 3.23 5.37 -2.82
CA PHE A 69 2.03 4.72 -3.32
C PHE A 69 0.82 5.68 -3.28
N LEU A 70 0.53 6.26 -2.11
CA LEU A 70 -0.57 7.21 -1.93
C LEU A 70 -0.38 8.44 -2.81
N LYS A 71 0.83 9.00 -2.88
CA LYS A 71 1.09 10.14 -3.78
C LYS A 71 0.81 9.80 -5.23
N THR A 72 1.15 8.60 -5.70
CA THR A 72 0.86 8.16 -7.06
C THR A 72 -0.65 8.01 -7.29
N LEU A 73 -1.37 7.32 -6.39
CA LEU A 73 -2.81 7.09 -6.54
C LEU A 73 -3.61 8.39 -6.40
N MET A 74 -3.37 9.16 -5.33
CA MET A 74 -4.13 10.36 -5.02
C MET A 74 -3.90 11.49 -6.03
N ASN A 75 -2.86 11.41 -6.88
CA ASN A 75 -2.69 12.33 -8.01
C ASN A 75 -3.41 11.90 -9.29
N ASN A 76 -3.94 10.67 -9.34
CA ASN A 76 -4.69 10.17 -10.49
C ASN A 76 -6.10 10.80 -10.56
N PRO A 77 -6.53 11.30 -11.74
CA PRO A 77 -7.85 11.94 -11.88
C PRO A 77 -9.04 11.06 -11.51
N ILE A 78 -8.98 9.75 -11.78
CA ILE A 78 -10.08 8.81 -11.47
C ILE A 78 -10.21 8.61 -9.96
N ILE A 79 -9.08 8.48 -9.25
CA ILE A 79 -9.05 8.37 -7.79
C ILE A 79 -9.63 9.63 -7.16
N LYS A 80 -9.16 10.82 -7.57
CA LYS A 80 -9.67 12.11 -7.07
C LYS A 80 -11.18 12.27 -7.30
N LYS A 81 -11.68 11.74 -8.42
CA LYS A 81 -13.09 11.88 -8.82
C LYS A 81 -14.02 10.96 -8.03
N PHE A 82 -13.59 9.73 -7.74
CA PHE A 82 -14.50 8.70 -7.22
C PHE A 82 -14.13 8.14 -5.85
N ILE A 83 -12.85 8.07 -5.50
CA ILE A 83 -12.35 7.27 -4.35
C ILE A 83 -11.27 8.05 -3.59
N SER A 84 -11.66 9.21 -3.06
CA SER A 84 -10.76 10.09 -2.28
C SER A 84 -10.57 9.62 -0.81
N ALA A 85 -10.84 8.36 -0.51
CA ALA A 85 -10.69 7.75 0.80
C ALA A 85 -9.24 7.26 1.00
N GLU A 86 -8.41 8.06 1.66
CA GLU A 86 -6.99 7.74 1.88
C GLU A 86 -6.81 6.45 2.71
N ASP A 87 -7.64 6.27 3.73
CA ASP A 87 -7.67 5.09 4.59
C ASP A 87 -7.86 3.79 3.79
N TYR A 88 -8.78 3.78 2.83
CA TYR A 88 -8.97 2.64 1.93
C TYR A 88 -7.67 2.26 1.22
N TRP A 89 -6.93 3.22 0.68
CA TRP A 89 -5.68 2.96 -0.05
C TRP A 89 -4.52 2.53 0.86
N ILE A 90 -4.50 3.00 2.11
CA ILE A 90 -3.57 2.53 3.13
C ILE A 90 -3.84 1.05 3.44
N PHE A 91 -5.08 0.70 3.75
CA PHE A 91 -5.44 -0.69 4.06
C PHE A 91 -5.29 -1.61 2.86
N PHE A 92 -5.56 -1.12 1.65
CA PHE A 92 -5.29 -1.84 0.41
C PHE A 92 -3.79 -2.19 0.28
N LEU A 93 -2.90 -1.22 0.50
CA LEU A 93 -1.45 -1.47 0.43
C LEU A 93 -0.98 -2.44 1.52
N ILE A 94 -1.43 -2.25 2.76
CA ILE A 94 -1.10 -3.15 3.87
C ILE A 94 -1.55 -4.57 3.55
N SER A 95 -2.76 -4.74 3.00
CA SER A 95 -3.30 -6.04 2.62
C SER A 95 -2.48 -6.70 1.50
N LEU A 96 -2.02 -5.93 0.51
CA LEU A 96 -1.12 -6.45 -0.52
C LEU A 96 0.23 -6.93 0.03
N ILE A 97 0.76 -6.25 1.04
CA ILE A 97 2.05 -6.61 1.65
C ILE A 97 1.88 -7.85 2.54
N LYS A 98 0.81 -7.92 3.33
CA LYS A 98 0.53 -9.02 4.27
C LYS A 98 0.04 -10.29 3.59
N PHE A 99 -0.83 -10.12 2.59
CA PHE A 99 -1.57 -11.20 1.94
C PHE A 99 -1.45 -11.07 0.42
N PRO A 100 -0.24 -11.16 -0.16
CA PRO A 100 -0.01 -10.98 -1.59
C PRO A 100 -0.85 -11.92 -2.47
N GLU A 101 -1.20 -13.10 -1.96
CA GLU A 101 -2.09 -14.07 -2.62
C GLU A 101 -3.51 -13.54 -2.85
N THR A 102 -3.94 -12.52 -2.10
CA THR A 102 -5.26 -11.88 -2.24
C THR A 102 -5.30 -10.74 -3.25
N ALA A 103 -4.18 -10.48 -3.97
CA ALA A 103 -4.07 -9.35 -4.89
C ALA A 103 -5.20 -9.27 -5.93
N GLU A 104 -5.63 -10.40 -6.48
CA GLU A 104 -6.73 -10.43 -7.45
C GLU A 104 -8.06 -9.97 -6.83
N GLU A 105 -8.36 -10.43 -5.61
CA GLU A 105 -9.56 -10.04 -4.88
C GLU A 105 -9.52 -8.56 -4.49
N LEU A 106 -8.37 -8.08 -4.01
CA LEU A 106 -8.16 -6.67 -3.70
C LEU A 106 -8.39 -5.78 -4.93
N LEU A 107 -7.87 -6.16 -6.11
CA LEU A 107 -8.11 -5.43 -7.36
C LEU A 107 -9.59 -5.42 -7.77
N LYS A 108 -10.30 -6.55 -7.59
CA LYS A 108 -11.75 -6.61 -7.82
C LYS A 108 -12.50 -5.68 -6.87
N ASN A 109 -12.14 -5.66 -5.59
CA ASN A 109 -12.74 -4.77 -4.59
C ASN A 109 -12.48 -3.30 -4.92
N ALA A 110 -11.27 -2.97 -5.39
CA ALA A 110 -10.97 -1.62 -5.87
C ALA A 110 -11.86 -1.22 -7.05
N LEU A 111 -12.14 -2.11 -8.00
CA LEU A 111 -13.07 -1.81 -9.09
C LEU A 111 -14.51 -1.55 -8.61
N VAL A 112 -14.95 -2.21 -7.54
CA VAL A 112 -16.28 -2.02 -6.93
C VAL A 112 -16.42 -0.64 -6.27
N THR A 113 -15.31 0.02 -5.93
CA THR A 113 -15.36 1.40 -5.40
C THR A 113 -15.70 2.45 -6.46
N LEU A 114 -15.65 2.10 -7.75
CA LEU A 114 -16.18 2.96 -8.82
C LEU A 114 -17.72 2.92 -8.85
N PRO A 115 -18.39 3.95 -9.40
CA PRO A 115 -19.83 3.89 -9.65
C PRO A 115 -20.23 2.65 -10.45
N ALA A 116 -21.43 2.12 -10.19
CA ALA A 116 -21.93 0.90 -10.83
C ALA A 116 -22.00 1.01 -12.37
N ASP A 117 -22.21 2.23 -12.88
CA ASP A 117 -22.27 2.58 -14.30
C ASP A 117 -20.91 3.02 -14.88
N ALA A 118 -19.81 2.91 -14.13
CA ALA A 118 -18.48 3.25 -14.62
C ALA A 118 -18.12 2.43 -15.86
N ASN A 119 -17.74 3.14 -16.93
CA ASN A 119 -17.31 2.54 -18.18
C ASN A 119 -15.97 1.81 -18.03
N TYR A 120 -15.61 0.97 -19.02
CA TYR A 120 -14.35 0.22 -18.98
C TYR A 120 -13.10 1.11 -19.02
N LYS A 121 -13.19 2.32 -19.58
CA LYS A 121 -12.07 3.27 -19.58
C LYS A 121 -11.72 3.71 -18.16
N ASP A 122 -12.72 4.06 -17.34
CA ASP A 122 -12.52 4.45 -15.94
C ASP A 122 -11.96 3.28 -15.13
N LYS A 123 -12.45 2.05 -15.37
CA LYS A 123 -11.92 0.81 -14.76
C LYS A 123 -10.45 0.58 -15.13
N THR A 124 -10.10 0.69 -16.41
CA THR A 124 -8.72 0.56 -16.90
C THR A 124 -7.81 1.62 -16.29
N LEU A 125 -8.27 2.87 -16.21
CA LEU A 125 -7.50 3.98 -15.63
C LEU A 125 -7.24 3.77 -14.14
N LEU A 126 -8.22 3.25 -13.38
CA LEU A 126 -8.04 2.89 -11.98
C LEU A 126 -6.97 1.81 -11.81
N LEU A 127 -7.08 0.71 -12.55
CA LEU A 127 -6.11 -0.39 -12.46
C LEU A 127 -4.69 0.04 -12.88
N LYS A 128 -4.57 0.92 -13.89
CA LYS A 128 -3.29 1.52 -14.26
C LYS A 128 -2.71 2.40 -13.14
N ALA A 129 -3.55 3.13 -12.41
CA ALA A 129 -3.12 3.91 -11.25
C ALA A 129 -2.55 3.02 -10.14
N ILE A 130 -3.28 1.94 -9.81
CA ILE A 130 -2.84 0.95 -8.82
C ILE A 130 -1.53 0.29 -9.26
N TYR A 131 -1.44 -0.16 -10.51
CA TYR A 131 -0.22 -0.73 -11.08
C TYR A 131 0.97 0.23 -10.96
N SER A 132 0.77 1.51 -11.29
CA SER A 132 1.81 2.54 -11.16
C SER A 132 2.24 2.76 -9.70
N GLY A 133 1.32 2.63 -8.74
CA GLY A 133 1.66 2.59 -7.32
C GLY A 133 2.53 1.38 -6.97
N CYS A 134 2.13 0.18 -7.42
CA CYS A 134 2.86 -1.07 -7.16
C CYS A 134 4.25 -1.11 -7.82
N THR A 135 4.48 -0.40 -8.93
CA THR A 135 5.82 -0.31 -9.54
C THR A 135 6.82 0.45 -8.69
N ASN A 136 6.35 1.28 -7.76
CA ASN A 136 7.19 2.08 -6.87
C ASN A 136 7.50 1.39 -5.54
N LEU A 137 6.89 0.23 -5.26
CA LEU A 137 7.13 -0.50 -4.03
C LEU A 137 8.51 -1.18 -4.06
N PRO A 138 9.29 -1.07 -2.96
CA PRO A 138 10.56 -1.78 -2.84
C PRO A 138 10.33 -3.26 -2.53
N PHE A 139 11.16 -4.12 -3.13
CA PHE A 139 11.12 -5.57 -2.91
C PHE A 139 11.34 -5.97 -1.44
N SER A 140 12.05 -5.16 -0.66
CA SER A 140 12.34 -5.40 0.76
C SER A 140 11.11 -5.42 1.67
N LEU A 141 9.93 -5.01 1.18
CA LEU A 141 8.67 -5.11 1.93
C LEU A 141 8.05 -6.51 1.86
N PHE A 142 8.55 -7.36 0.96
CA PHE A 142 8.00 -8.67 0.69
C PHE A 142 8.97 -9.74 1.19
N ILE A 143 8.43 -10.90 1.53
CA ILE A 143 9.22 -12.05 2.03
C ILE A 143 10.20 -12.50 0.94
N ASN A 144 9.78 -12.43 -0.32
CA ASN A 144 10.62 -12.69 -1.47
C ASN A 144 10.23 -11.76 -2.64
N ASN A 145 11.09 -11.70 -3.66
CA ASN A 145 10.86 -10.84 -4.81
C ASN A 145 9.69 -11.31 -5.69
N GLU A 146 9.33 -12.61 -5.65
CA GLU A 146 8.28 -13.19 -6.47
C GLU A 146 6.91 -12.61 -6.11
N GLN A 147 6.62 -12.40 -4.83
CA GLN A 147 5.36 -11.81 -4.36
C GLN A 147 5.02 -10.48 -5.05
N LEU A 148 5.98 -9.54 -5.13
CA LEU A 148 5.75 -8.26 -5.80
C LEU A 148 5.63 -8.41 -7.33
N LEU A 149 6.35 -9.37 -7.92
CA LEU A 149 6.23 -9.67 -9.35
C LEU A 149 4.85 -10.24 -9.68
N GLU A 150 4.33 -11.14 -8.84
CA GLU A 150 2.99 -11.73 -8.97
C GLU A 150 1.90 -10.67 -8.82
N ILE A 151 1.99 -9.77 -7.83
CA ILE A 151 1.07 -8.63 -7.70
C ILE A 151 1.07 -7.77 -8.97
N ARG A 152 2.26 -7.44 -9.49
CA ARG A 152 2.40 -6.64 -10.71
C ARG A 152 1.83 -7.35 -11.94
N GLU A 153 2.00 -8.66 -12.03
CA GLU A 153 1.42 -9.45 -13.11
C GLU A 153 -0.10 -9.53 -13.00
N CYS A 154 -0.65 -9.72 -11.79
CA CYS A 154 -2.08 -9.67 -11.51
C CYS A 154 -2.70 -8.34 -11.98
N CYS A 155 -2.06 -7.21 -11.64
CA CYS A 155 -2.45 -5.89 -12.13
C CYS A 155 -2.46 -5.82 -13.67
N LYS A 156 -1.42 -6.32 -14.35
CA LYS A 156 -1.35 -6.32 -15.82
C LYS A 156 -2.45 -7.15 -16.45
N GLN A 157 -2.75 -8.34 -15.90
CA GLN A 157 -3.83 -9.18 -16.41
C GLN A 157 -5.20 -8.49 -16.23
N ALA A 158 -5.46 -7.89 -15.07
CA ALA A 158 -6.68 -7.12 -14.85
C ALA A 158 -6.81 -5.95 -15.84
N ILE A 159 -5.73 -5.18 -16.05
CA ILE A 159 -5.69 -4.07 -17.04
C ILE A 159 -5.99 -4.59 -18.44
N LYS A 160 -5.40 -5.72 -18.84
CA LYS A 160 -5.61 -6.31 -20.17
C LYS A 160 -7.08 -6.67 -20.39
N VAL A 161 -7.74 -7.25 -19.39
CA VAL A 161 -9.16 -7.61 -19.45
C VAL A 161 -10.04 -6.37 -19.62
N THR A 162 -9.86 -5.34 -18.77
CA THR A 162 -10.70 -4.13 -18.86
C THR A 162 -10.43 -3.32 -20.13
N PHE A 163 -9.17 -3.29 -20.59
CA PHE A 163 -8.79 -2.57 -21.80
C PHE A 163 -9.36 -3.25 -23.06
N ALA A 164 -9.38 -4.58 -23.11
CA ALA A 164 -10.02 -5.29 -24.22
C ALA A 164 -11.52 -4.94 -24.31
N ALA A 165 -12.22 -4.93 -23.18
CA ALA A 165 -13.63 -4.56 -23.11
C ALA A 165 -13.87 -3.09 -23.51
N GLU A 166 -12.99 -2.17 -23.10
CA GLU A 166 -13.01 -0.76 -23.53
C GLU A 166 -12.94 -0.61 -25.06
N LEU A 167 -12.07 -1.38 -25.72
CA LEU A 167 -11.96 -1.36 -27.18
C LEU A 167 -13.25 -1.84 -27.87
N PHE A 168 -13.88 -2.90 -27.35
CA PHE A 168 -15.14 -3.41 -27.89
C PHE A 168 -16.29 -2.39 -27.74
N ASP A 169 -16.41 -1.74 -26.58
CA ASP A 169 -17.44 -0.72 -26.35
C ASP A 169 -17.27 0.50 -27.26
N THR A 170 -16.02 0.91 -27.50
CA THR A 170 -15.69 2.03 -28.38
C THR A 170 -16.05 1.71 -29.83
N GLN A 171 -15.78 0.48 -30.30
CA GLN A 171 -16.13 0.04 -31.64
C GLN A 171 -17.65 -0.08 -31.86
N ASN A 172 -18.41 -0.50 -30.85
CA ASN A 172 -19.87 -0.60 -30.93
C ASN A 172 -20.55 0.78 -30.90
N SER A 173 -19.98 1.73 -30.16
CA SER A 173 -20.49 3.11 -30.11
C SER A 173 -20.29 3.86 -31.43
N ASN A 174 -19.20 3.60 -32.15
CA ASN A 174 -18.92 4.20 -33.47
C ASN A 174 -19.74 3.61 -34.64
N LYS A 175 -20.51 2.54 -34.40
CA LYS A 175 -21.37 1.88 -35.40
C LYS A 175 -22.85 2.28 -35.29
N LYS A 176 -23.23 3.05 -34.28
CA LYS A 176 -24.58 3.64 -34.12
C LYS A 176 -24.57 5.09 -34.55
#